data_AF-A0A518BKY1-F1
#
_entry.id   AF-A0A518BKY1-F1
#
_cell.length_a   1.000
_cell.length_b   1.000
_cell.length_c   1.000
_cell.angle_alpha   90.00
_cell.angle_beta   90.00
_cell.angle_gamma   90.00
#
_symmetry.space_group_name_H-M   'P 1'
#
loop_
_entity.id
_entity.type
_entity.pdbx_description
1 polymer ?
#
loop_
_entity_poly.entity_id
_entity_poly.type
_entity_poly.pdbx_seq_one_letter_code
_entity_poly.pdbx_strand_id
1 'polypeptide(L)'
;MWTFPCSVVAATLCALFPASSGQVAPAPVIEDLAELDAASLVDRLPWVDDWSTVADGRRQLVPVAEEVWARAREHRLPDDQWRRLLLEKGVLRYHPRWCADRPFAVSMRALPVGEQIRISLDPVREGLGDASCGNLRPMLCGLASMSILHEELCQELGVLPLGRHDLGFDVLVESEPESWWTSPGGEAPLRPVLWRGTLSIEVEVVESLAGAIAPVADADVDGAVRSALSLEFLDRGWSQPRAQLRVQPDSIAHPQLRDLGLSLELQVLRRGFPVGEPARLAVGDYGMNSDWSFDAFGVPGDSVFLEAVHPGLITNVDARDLLSVRVRGTGEGLERLWHARRHWSGELEIPLVELMEPGPK
;
A
#
# COMPACT_ATOMS: atom_id res chain seq x y z
N MET A 1 -2.62 18.07 -34.88
CA MET A 1 -3.45 17.74 -33.70
C MET A 1 -3.58 16.23 -33.70
N TRP A 2 -2.76 15.54 -32.91
CA TRP A 2 -2.69 14.08 -32.88
C TRP A 2 -3.55 13.59 -31.71
N THR A 3 -4.72 13.03 -32.01
CA THR A 3 -5.56 12.33 -31.04
C THR A 3 -4.98 10.94 -30.80
N PHE A 4 -4.29 10.74 -29.69
CA PHE A 4 -3.99 9.40 -29.20
C PHE A 4 -5.25 8.84 -28.51
N PRO A 5 -5.77 7.68 -28.91
CA PRO A 5 -6.87 7.05 -28.19
C PRO A 5 -6.37 6.54 -26.82
N CYS A 6 -6.79 7.18 -25.74
CA CYS A 6 -6.50 6.77 -24.35
C CYS A 6 -6.94 5.33 -24.02
N SER A 7 -7.79 4.72 -24.82
CA SER A 7 -8.31 3.36 -24.61
C SER A 7 -7.27 2.24 -24.80
N VAL A 8 -6.19 2.47 -25.56
CA VAL A 8 -5.16 1.44 -25.80
C VAL A 8 -4.19 1.30 -24.63
N VAL A 9 -3.91 2.40 -23.90
CA VAL A 9 -2.96 2.39 -22.76
C VAL A 9 -3.55 1.63 -21.56
N ALA A 10 -4.87 1.74 -21.33
CA ALA A 10 -5.54 1.04 -20.23
C ALA A 10 -5.62 -0.49 -20.46
N ALA A 11 -5.89 -0.94 -21.69
CA ALA A 11 -5.98 -2.37 -22.00
C ALA A 11 -4.62 -3.10 -21.96
N THR A 12 -3.53 -2.40 -22.30
CA THR A 12 -2.17 -2.97 -22.22
C THR A 12 -1.66 -3.08 -20.77
N LEU A 13 -2.10 -2.21 -19.86
CA LEU A 13 -1.73 -2.30 -18.44
C LEU A 13 -2.38 -3.50 -17.73
N CYS A 14 -3.57 -3.95 -18.13
CA CYS A 14 -4.22 -5.13 -17.52
C CYS A 14 -3.74 -6.48 -18.07
N ALA A 15 -3.11 -6.53 -19.24
CA ALA A 15 -2.74 -7.77 -19.91
C ALA A 15 -1.30 -8.27 -19.63
N LEU A 16 -0.51 -7.52 -18.87
CA LEU A 16 0.93 -7.76 -18.69
C LEU A 16 1.33 -8.39 -17.34
N PHE A 17 0.36 -8.76 -16.51
CA PHE A 17 0.63 -9.28 -15.17
C PHE A 17 -0.02 -10.65 -15.00
N PRO A 18 0.75 -11.75 -14.99
CA PRO A 18 0.22 -13.04 -14.60
C PRO A 18 -0.24 -12.92 -13.15
N ALA A 19 -1.50 -13.30 -12.88
CA ALA A 19 -2.01 -13.40 -11.52
C ALA A 19 -1.05 -14.27 -10.70
N SER A 20 -0.51 -13.70 -9.61
CA SER A 20 0.15 -14.49 -8.58
C SER A 20 -0.81 -15.62 -8.18
N SER A 21 -0.39 -16.86 -8.41
CA SER A 21 -1.15 -18.05 -8.05
C SER A 21 -1.07 -18.28 -6.54
N GLY A 22 -1.55 -17.32 -5.76
CA GLY A 22 -1.86 -17.55 -4.36
C GLY A 22 -2.88 -18.67 -4.26
N GLN A 23 -2.64 -19.63 -3.38
CA GLN A 23 -3.58 -20.70 -3.06
C GLN A 23 -4.94 -20.07 -2.72
N VAL A 24 -5.91 -20.19 -3.62
CA VAL A 24 -7.30 -19.79 -3.37
C VAL A 24 -7.78 -20.70 -2.24
N ALA A 25 -7.97 -20.14 -1.05
CA ALA A 25 -8.59 -20.84 0.07
C ALA A 25 -9.91 -21.48 -0.42
N PRO A 26 -10.26 -22.70 0.03
CA PRO A 26 -11.49 -23.37 -0.40
C PRO A 26 -12.68 -22.42 -0.22
N ALA A 27 -13.55 -22.36 -1.23
CA ALA A 27 -14.73 -21.50 -1.22
C ALA A 27 -15.48 -21.69 0.11
N PRO A 28 -15.61 -20.64 0.94
CA PRO A 28 -16.26 -20.78 2.24
C PRO A 28 -17.70 -21.26 2.02
N VAL A 29 -18.19 -22.06 2.98
CA VAL A 29 -19.61 -22.40 3.04
C VAL A 29 -20.38 -21.08 3.00
N ILE A 30 -21.21 -20.90 1.98
CA ILE A 30 -22.06 -19.71 1.83
C ILE A 30 -23.13 -19.81 2.91
N GLU A 31 -22.78 -19.36 4.12
CA GLU A 31 -23.77 -18.90 5.08
C GLU A 31 -24.55 -17.75 4.42
N ASP A 32 -25.85 -17.66 4.71
CA ASP A 32 -26.67 -16.58 4.20
C ASP A 32 -26.23 -15.25 4.84
N LEU A 33 -25.34 -14.53 4.15
CA LEU A 33 -24.77 -13.27 4.62
C LEU A 33 -25.86 -12.22 4.90
N ALA A 34 -27.02 -12.32 4.23
CA ALA A 34 -28.14 -11.43 4.46
C ALA A 34 -28.79 -11.65 5.84
N GLU A 35 -28.65 -12.84 6.44
CA GLU A 35 -29.17 -13.16 7.78
C GLU A 35 -28.23 -12.69 8.90
N LEU A 36 -26.95 -12.45 8.61
CA LEU A 36 -25.99 -11.97 9.60
C LEU A 36 -26.33 -10.54 10.04
N ASP A 37 -26.09 -10.21 11.30
CA ASP A 37 -26.13 -8.82 11.76
C ASP A 37 -24.95 -8.00 11.19
N ALA A 38 -25.05 -6.68 11.26
CA ALA A 38 -24.04 -5.78 10.70
C ALA A 38 -22.66 -5.95 11.37
N ALA A 39 -22.63 -6.22 12.68
CA ALA A 39 -21.39 -6.43 13.42
C ALA A 39 -20.65 -7.69 12.94
N SER A 40 -21.38 -8.79 12.78
CA SER A 40 -20.85 -10.08 12.30
C SER A 40 -20.33 -9.97 10.86
N LEU A 41 -20.99 -9.19 10.02
CA LEU A 41 -20.49 -8.90 8.67
C LEU A 41 -19.19 -8.10 8.70
N VAL A 42 -19.14 -7.03 9.48
CA VAL A 42 -17.92 -6.22 9.62
C VAL A 42 -16.79 -7.06 10.21
N ASP A 43 -17.04 -7.90 11.21
CA ASP A 43 -16.02 -8.79 11.79
C ASP A 43 -15.37 -9.69 10.73
N ARG A 44 -16.17 -10.20 9.80
CA ARG A 44 -15.74 -11.07 8.70
C ARG A 44 -15.13 -10.34 7.51
N LEU A 45 -15.27 -9.02 7.42
CA LEU A 45 -14.60 -8.26 6.37
C LEU A 45 -13.08 -8.44 6.49
N PRO A 46 -12.38 -8.75 5.40
CA PRO A 46 -10.94 -8.69 5.39
C PRO A 46 -10.47 -7.22 5.46
N TRP A 47 -9.16 -6.99 5.44
CA TRP A 47 -8.63 -5.64 5.26
C TRP A 47 -9.04 -5.06 3.91
N VAL A 48 -9.21 -3.75 3.82
CA VAL A 48 -9.74 -3.06 2.61
C VAL A 48 -8.97 -3.41 1.33
N ASP A 49 -7.67 -3.71 1.42
CA ASP A 49 -6.84 -4.09 0.26
C ASP A 49 -7.23 -5.47 -0.32
N ASP A 50 -7.91 -6.30 0.48
CA ASP A 50 -8.35 -7.66 0.17
C ASP A 50 -9.86 -7.77 -0.05
N TRP A 51 -10.58 -6.64 -0.08
CA TRP A 51 -12.03 -6.64 -0.33
C TRP A 51 -12.41 -7.04 -1.75
N SER A 52 -11.43 -7.21 -2.64
CA SER A 52 -11.66 -7.56 -4.03
C SER A 52 -10.70 -8.62 -4.52
N THR A 53 -11.20 -9.51 -5.37
CA THR A 53 -10.42 -10.52 -6.08
C THR A 53 -10.52 -10.28 -7.58
N VAL A 54 -9.62 -10.89 -8.36
CA VAL A 54 -9.74 -10.92 -9.82
C VAL A 54 -10.30 -12.27 -10.22
N ALA A 55 -11.52 -12.27 -10.77
CA ALA A 55 -12.18 -13.44 -11.33
C ALA A 55 -12.56 -13.15 -12.78
N ASP A 56 -12.21 -14.05 -13.70
CA ASP A 56 -12.46 -13.91 -15.15
C ASP A 56 -11.94 -12.59 -15.74
N GLY A 57 -10.77 -12.14 -15.27
CA GLY A 57 -10.13 -10.89 -15.72
C GLY A 57 -10.86 -9.62 -15.27
N ARG A 58 -11.78 -9.73 -14.31
CA ARG A 58 -12.51 -8.61 -13.72
C ARG A 58 -12.27 -8.55 -12.22
N ARG A 59 -12.07 -7.34 -11.71
CA ARG A 59 -12.05 -7.09 -10.27
C ARG A 59 -13.49 -7.20 -9.74
N GLN A 60 -13.71 -8.07 -8.77
CA GLN A 60 -14.99 -8.31 -8.12
C GLN A 60 -14.80 -8.16 -6.61
N LEU A 61 -15.81 -7.69 -5.91
CA LEU A 61 -15.79 -7.66 -4.45
C LEU A 61 -15.89 -9.08 -3.91
N VAL A 62 -15.31 -9.32 -2.74
CA VAL A 62 -15.60 -10.54 -1.99
C VAL A 62 -17.05 -10.49 -1.48
N PRO A 63 -17.76 -11.62 -1.36
CA PRO A 63 -19.19 -11.62 -1.03
C PRO A 63 -19.57 -10.85 0.25
N VAL A 64 -18.73 -10.90 1.29
CA VAL A 64 -18.96 -10.14 2.53
C VAL A 64 -18.87 -8.62 2.32
N ALA A 65 -17.97 -8.16 1.44
CA ALA A 65 -17.85 -6.74 1.10
C ALA A 65 -19.05 -6.27 0.25
N GLU A 66 -19.57 -7.13 -0.63
CA GLU A 66 -20.79 -6.85 -1.40
C GLU A 66 -22.00 -6.62 -0.47
N GLU A 67 -22.22 -7.51 0.50
CA GLU A 67 -23.36 -7.41 1.42
C GLU A 67 -23.24 -6.19 2.36
N VAL A 68 -22.06 -5.93 2.93
CA VAL A 68 -21.83 -4.71 3.74
C VAL A 68 -22.14 -3.47 2.91
N TRP A 69 -21.74 -3.47 1.65
CA TRP A 69 -21.95 -2.35 0.76
C TRP A 69 -23.41 -2.16 0.36
N ALA A 70 -24.15 -3.25 0.13
CA ALA A 70 -25.60 -3.21 -0.09
C ALA A 70 -26.31 -2.54 1.11
N ARG A 71 -25.93 -2.91 2.34
CA ARG A 71 -26.47 -2.29 3.56
C ARG A 71 -26.09 -0.82 3.69
N ALA A 72 -24.86 -0.44 3.36
CA ALA A 72 -24.42 0.95 3.39
C ALA A 72 -25.26 1.84 2.47
N ARG A 73 -25.52 1.38 1.22
CA ARG A 73 -26.37 2.09 0.25
C ARG A 73 -27.82 2.23 0.70
N GLU A 74 -28.32 1.25 1.43
CA GLU A 74 -29.67 1.26 1.99
C GLU A 74 -29.77 1.96 3.36
N HIS A 75 -28.69 2.63 3.80
CA HIS A 75 -28.59 3.27 5.12
C HIS A 75 -28.89 2.32 6.29
N ARG A 76 -28.59 1.02 6.12
CA ARG A 76 -28.77 -0.03 7.13
C ARG A 76 -27.50 -0.33 7.93
N LEU A 77 -26.39 0.36 7.65
CA LEU A 77 -25.15 0.19 8.41
C LEU A 77 -25.11 1.17 9.60
N PRO A 78 -25.11 0.69 10.85
CA PRO A 78 -25.06 1.55 12.04
C PRO A 78 -23.77 2.36 12.16
N ASP A 79 -23.82 3.46 12.91
CA ASP A 79 -22.68 4.39 13.09
C ASP A 79 -21.42 3.73 13.68
N ASP A 80 -21.57 2.84 14.65
CA ASP A 80 -20.46 2.09 15.22
C ASP A 80 -19.80 1.20 14.17
N GLN A 81 -20.59 0.59 13.28
CA GLN A 81 -20.06 -0.25 12.22
C GLN A 81 -19.33 0.55 11.13
N TRP A 82 -19.78 1.78 10.84
CA TRP A 82 -19.01 2.72 9.99
C TRP A 82 -17.66 3.06 10.61
N ARG A 83 -17.60 3.38 11.91
CA ARG A 83 -16.32 3.67 12.59
C ARG A 83 -15.38 2.48 12.57
N ARG A 84 -15.91 1.27 12.80
CA ARG A 84 -15.13 0.02 12.74
C ARG A 84 -14.61 -0.25 11.33
N LEU A 85 -15.44 -0.05 10.31
CA LEU A 85 -15.03 -0.15 8.91
C LEU A 85 -13.91 0.85 8.58
N LEU A 86 -14.02 2.09 9.07
CA LEU A 86 -13.00 3.11 8.85
C LEU A 86 -11.67 2.77 9.54
N LEU A 87 -11.70 2.40 10.82
CA LEU A 87 -10.48 2.19 11.63
C LEU A 87 -9.93 0.77 11.60
N GLU A 88 -10.78 -0.24 11.81
CA GLU A 88 -10.35 -1.63 12.02
C GLU A 88 -10.09 -2.36 10.70
N LYS A 89 -10.66 -1.89 9.59
CA LYS A 89 -10.50 -2.51 8.26
C LYS A 89 -9.51 -1.78 7.36
N GLY A 90 -8.77 -0.83 7.91
CA GLY A 90 -7.64 -0.17 7.24
C GLY A 90 -8.03 0.84 6.17
N VAL A 91 -9.25 1.37 6.23
CA VAL A 91 -9.71 2.44 5.35
C VAL A 91 -9.07 3.76 5.75
N LEU A 92 -8.97 4.05 7.05
CA LEU A 92 -8.11 5.08 7.63
C LEU A 92 -6.98 4.37 8.39
N ARG A 93 -5.74 4.70 8.05
CA ARG A 93 -4.53 4.18 8.70
C ARG A 93 -3.74 5.33 9.30
N TYR A 94 -3.20 5.10 10.48
CA TYR A 94 -2.34 6.02 11.19
C TYR A 94 -1.44 5.23 12.14
N HIS A 95 -0.32 5.81 12.54
CA HIS A 95 0.50 5.25 13.61
C HIS A 95 0.02 5.81 14.97
N PRO A 96 -0.28 4.95 15.96
CA PRO A 96 -0.63 5.40 17.32
C PRO A 96 0.50 6.15 18.02
N ARG A 97 1.74 6.02 17.54
CA ARG A 97 2.91 6.77 18.00
C ARG A 97 3.51 7.50 16.80
N TRP A 98 3.74 8.80 16.93
CA TRP A 98 4.21 9.65 15.82
C TRP A 98 5.47 10.42 16.20
N CYS A 99 6.37 10.68 15.25
CA CYS A 99 7.59 11.44 15.55
C CYS A 99 7.34 12.95 15.45
N ALA A 100 7.77 13.71 16.46
CA ALA A 100 7.55 15.16 16.55
C ALA A 100 8.26 15.99 15.47
N ASP A 101 9.29 15.44 14.82
CA ASP A 101 10.06 16.13 13.77
C ASP A 101 9.39 16.08 12.38
N ARG A 102 8.22 15.45 12.27
CA ARG A 102 7.47 15.30 11.02
C ARG A 102 6.01 15.73 11.18
N PRO A 103 5.37 16.28 10.14
CA PRO A 103 3.92 16.48 10.12
C PRO A 103 3.21 15.16 10.38
N PHE A 104 2.23 15.15 11.29
CA PHE A 104 1.29 14.05 11.46
C PHE A 104 0.58 13.79 10.14
N ALA A 105 0.53 12.53 9.74
CA ALA A 105 -0.09 12.12 8.50
C ALA A 105 -0.96 10.89 8.70
N VAL A 106 -1.89 10.72 7.77
CA VAL A 106 -2.75 9.54 7.67
C VAL A 106 -2.69 8.96 6.27
N SER A 107 -3.01 7.68 6.13
CA SER A 107 -3.36 7.10 4.84
C SER A 107 -4.83 6.76 4.82
N MET A 108 -5.45 6.97 3.66
CA MET A 108 -6.86 6.69 3.47
C MET A 108 -7.05 5.87 2.20
N ARG A 109 -7.63 4.68 2.29
CA ARG A 109 -7.97 3.87 1.11
C ARG A 109 -9.41 4.05 0.72
N ALA A 110 -9.66 4.28 -0.57
CA ALA A 110 -11.02 4.20 -1.07
C ALA A 110 -11.56 2.77 -0.90
N LEU A 111 -12.85 2.66 -0.62
CA LEU A 111 -13.52 1.37 -0.60
C LEU A 111 -13.57 0.82 -2.04
N PRO A 112 -13.15 -0.42 -2.33
CA PRO A 112 -13.05 -0.97 -3.69
C PRO A 112 -14.39 -1.37 -4.30
N VAL A 113 -15.45 -0.67 -3.92
CA VAL A 113 -16.85 -0.90 -4.27
C VAL A 113 -17.24 -0.03 -5.46
N GLY A 114 -16.68 -0.32 -6.64
CA GLY A 114 -17.05 0.35 -7.89
C GLY A 114 -16.82 1.86 -7.86
N GLU A 115 -15.55 2.28 -7.84
CA GLU A 115 -14.95 3.55 -8.28
C GLU A 115 -15.59 4.92 -7.92
N GLN A 116 -16.61 5.00 -7.09
CA GLN A 116 -17.38 6.24 -6.99
C GLN A 116 -17.82 6.62 -5.56
N ILE A 117 -16.87 6.63 -4.64
CA ILE A 117 -17.07 7.08 -3.26
C ILE A 117 -16.01 8.10 -2.93
N ARG A 118 -16.41 9.09 -2.13
CA ARG A 118 -15.48 9.98 -1.47
C ARG A 118 -15.66 9.89 0.04
N ILE A 119 -14.56 9.69 0.74
CA ILE A 119 -14.50 9.81 2.20
C ILE A 119 -13.73 11.09 2.49
N SER A 120 -14.29 11.96 3.32
CA SER A 120 -13.64 13.20 3.75
C SER A 120 -13.58 13.24 5.28
N LEU A 121 -12.43 13.66 5.82
CA LEU A 121 -12.17 13.89 7.23
C LEU A 121 -11.87 15.38 7.43
N ASP A 122 -12.68 16.03 8.25
CA ASP A 122 -12.50 17.43 8.65
C ASP A 122 -12.10 17.48 10.13
N PRO A 123 -10.89 17.92 10.49
CA PRO A 123 -10.44 17.92 11.88
C PRO A 123 -11.25 18.92 12.73
N VAL A 124 -11.75 18.46 13.88
CA VAL A 124 -12.52 19.30 14.80
C VAL A 124 -11.63 20.36 15.48
N ARG A 125 -10.32 20.11 15.58
CA ARG A 125 -9.35 21.01 16.21
C ARG A 125 -8.64 21.88 15.18
N GLU A 126 -8.57 23.18 15.47
CA GLU A 126 -7.80 24.14 14.67
C GLU A 126 -6.31 23.74 14.55
N GLY A 127 -5.77 23.82 13.34
CA GLY A 127 -4.34 23.65 13.04
C GLY A 127 -3.97 22.36 12.33
N LEU A 128 -4.91 21.42 12.16
CA LEU A 128 -4.77 20.31 11.24
C LEU A 128 -5.51 20.60 9.92
N GLY A 129 -4.97 20.09 8.82
CA GLY A 129 -5.61 20.05 7.52
C GLY A 129 -6.56 18.87 7.39
N ASP A 130 -7.46 19.01 6.44
CA ASP A 130 -8.45 18.05 6.02
C ASP A 130 -7.81 16.91 5.19
N ALA A 131 -8.44 15.74 5.23
CA ALA A 131 -8.02 14.55 4.49
C ALA A 131 -9.18 14.00 3.67
N SER A 132 -8.89 13.41 2.51
CA SER A 132 -9.91 12.71 1.73
C SER A 132 -9.34 11.57 0.91
N CYS A 133 -10.16 10.57 0.60
CA CYS A 133 -9.82 9.53 -0.36
C CYS A 133 -10.99 9.19 -1.27
N GLY A 134 -10.67 8.44 -2.32
CA GLY A 134 -11.60 8.04 -3.34
C GLY A 134 -11.95 9.16 -4.30
N ASN A 135 -12.83 8.84 -5.23
CA ASN A 135 -13.19 9.73 -6.31
C ASN A 135 -14.67 9.58 -6.61
N LEU A 136 -15.27 10.64 -7.13
CA LEU A 136 -16.64 10.67 -7.65
C LEU A 136 -16.66 10.85 -9.17
N ARG A 137 -15.51 10.67 -9.83
CA ARG A 137 -15.35 10.81 -11.28
C ARG A 137 -14.83 9.49 -11.84
N PRO A 138 -15.62 8.76 -12.63
CA PRO A 138 -15.24 7.43 -13.12
C PRO A 138 -14.29 7.47 -14.34
N MET A 139 -13.90 8.65 -14.81
CA MET A 139 -12.85 8.79 -15.82
C MET A 139 -11.77 9.74 -15.33
N LEU A 140 -10.62 9.16 -15.04
CA LEU A 140 -9.40 9.89 -14.76
C LEU A 140 -8.42 9.67 -15.90
N CYS A 141 -7.75 10.74 -16.32
CA CYS A 141 -6.49 10.57 -17.04
C CYS A 141 -5.45 10.01 -16.07
N GLY A 142 -4.39 9.36 -16.59
CA GLY A 142 -3.37 8.73 -15.75
C GLY A 142 -2.76 9.66 -14.68
N LEU A 143 -2.60 10.95 -14.97
CA LEU A 143 -2.13 11.93 -13.99
C LEU A 143 -3.10 12.13 -12.83
N ALA A 144 -4.40 12.15 -13.10
CA ALA A 144 -5.41 12.27 -12.06
C ALA A 144 -5.50 10.99 -11.21
N SER A 145 -5.36 9.81 -11.83
CA SER A 145 -5.22 8.55 -11.09
C SER A 145 -4.02 8.56 -10.14
N MET A 146 -2.87 9.06 -10.61
CA MET A 146 -1.67 9.19 -9.76
C MET A 146 -1.85 10.18 -8.60
N SER A 147 -2.55 11.29 -8.82
CA SER A 147 -2.87 12.26 -7.76
C SER A 147 -3.72 11.61 -6.67
N ILE A 148 -4.75 10.85 -7.06
CA ILE A 148 -5.62 10.17 -6.12
C ILE A 148 -4.86 9.09 -5.36
N LEU A 149 -4.01 8.31 -6.05
CA LEU A 149 -3.15 7.35 -5.36
C LEU A 149 -2.24 8.06 -4.34
N HIS A 150 -1.71 9.24 -4.65
CA HIS A 150 -0.90 10.00 -3.70
C HIS A 150 -1.71 10.43 -2.46
N GLU A 151 -2.91 10.97 -2.68
CA GLU A 151 -3.85 11.29 -1.59
C GLU A 151 -4.21 10.05 -0.77
N GLU A 152 -4.34 8.88 -1.38
CA GLU A 152 -4.64 7.66 -0.63
C GLU A 152 -3.46 7.16 0.23
N LEU A 153 -2.24 7.38 -0.26
CA LEU A 153 -1.03 6.80 0.34
C LEU A 153 -0.51 7.58 1.54
N CYS A 154 -0.62 8.91 1.54
CA CYS A 154 -0.14 9.75 2.65
C CYS A 154 -0.69 11.17 2.54
N GLN A 155 -1.38 11.63 3.59
CA GLN A 155 -1.91 12.98 3.70
C GLN A 155 -1.39 13.62 4.99
N GLU A 156 -0.49 14.57 4.84
CA GLU A 156 0.05 15.36 5.95
C GLU A 156 -1.03 16.33 6.45
N LEU A 157 -1.44 16.17 7.71
CA LEU A 157 -2.46 16.99 8.34
C LEU A 157 -1.84 18.16 9.10
N GLY A 158 -0.59 18.07 9.57
CA GLY A 158 0.09 19.18 10.24
C GLY A 158 0.93 18.76 11.42
N VAL A 159 1.49 19.71 12.16
CA VAL A 159 2.43 19.43 13.25
C VAL A 159 1.70 19.33 14.58
N LEU A 160 1.96 18.26 15.33
CA LEU A 160 1.45 18.05 16.69
C LEU A 160 2.58 18.24 17.72
N PRO A 161 2.31 18.86 18.88
CA PRO A 161 3.30 18.96 19.94
C PRO A 161 3.55 17.61 20.62
N LEU A 162 4.67 17.45 21.33
CA LEU A 162 4.98 16.24 22.10
C LEU A 162 3.88 15.89 23.11
N GLY A 163 3.61 14.59 23.28
CA GLY A 163 2.63 14.08 24.24
C GLY A 163 1.43 13.36 23.58
N ARG A 164 0.42 13.05 24.39
CA ARG A 164 -0.78 12.34 23.94
C ARG A 164 -1.85 13.31 23.45
N HIS A 165 -2.48 12.96 22.33
CA HIS A 165 -3.56 13.70 21.71
C HIS A 165 -4.73 12.78 21.42
N ASP A 166 -5.93 13.30 21.63
CA ASP A 166 -7.18 12.74 21.12
C ASP A 166 -7.61 13.63 19.95
N LEU A 167 -7.57 13.09 18.74
CA LEU A 167 -7.82 13.80 17.50
C LEU A 167 -9.22 13.45 17.00
N GLY A 168 -10.14 14.41 17.11
CA GLY A 168 -11.51 14.29 16.61
C GLY A 168 -11.63 14.77 15.16
N PHE A 169 -12.44 14.05 14.37
CA PHE A 169 -12.77 14.36 12.98
C PHE A 169 -14.28 14.28 12.74
N ASP A 170 -14.80 15.25 12.00
CA ASP A 170 -16.08 15.11 11.31
C ASP A 170 -15.85 14.32 10.01
N VAL A 171 -16.67 13.30 9.79
CA VAL A 171 -16.51 12.39 8.65
C VAL A 171 -17.73 12.44 7.75
N LEU A 172 -17.47 12.52 6.46
CA LEU A 172 -18.48 12.46 5.41
C LEU A 172 -18.14 11.35 4.42
N VAL A 173 -19.07 10.43 4.21
CA VAL A 173 -18.98 9.39 3.17
C VAL A 173 -20.06 9.67 2.12
N GLU A 174 -19.63 10.02 0.92
CA GLU A 174 -20.49 10.32 -0.22
C GLU A 174 -20.37 9.22 -1.28
N SER A 175 -21.45 8.93 -2.00
CA SER A 175 -21.41 8.15 -3.24
C SER A 175 -21.68 9.01 -4.47
N GLU A 176 -21.42 8.48 -5.66
CA GLU A 176 -21.85 9.14 -6.89
C GLU A 176 -23.37 9.31 -6.93
N PRO A 177 -23.86 10.44 -7.46
CA PRO A 177 -25.22 10.49 -7.97
C PRO A 177 -25.35 9.53 -9.16
N GLU A 178 -26.46 8.76 -9.23
CA GLU A 178 -26.72 7.76 -10.30
C GLU A 178 -26.61 8.28 -11.74
N SER A 179 -26.48 9.60 -11.96
CA SER A 179 -26.75 10.22 -13.25
C SER A 179 -25.94 11.51 -13.52
N TRP A 180 -24.62 11.50 -13.27
CA TRP A 180 -23.76 12.66 -13.57
C TRP A 180 -23.72 13.05 -15.05
N TRP A 181 -23.99 12.10 -15.97
CA TRP A 181 -24.07 12.36 -17.41
C TRP A 181 -25.41 12.88 -17.92
N THR A 182 -26.50 12.65 -17.18
CA THR A 182 -27.87 12.82 -17.72
C THR A 182 -28.56 14.08 -17.23
N SER A 183 -27.83 15.03 -16.64
CA SER A 183 -28.37 16.34 -16.25
C SER A 183 -27.94 17.44 -17.24
N PRO A 184 -28.59 17.54 -18.42
CA PRO A 184 -28.41 18.66 -19.33
C PRO A 184 -29.09 19.89 -18.72
N GLY A 185 -28.40 20.63 -17.85
CA GLY A 185 -29.05 21.78 -17.19
C GLY A 185 -28.24 22.61 -16.20
N GLY A 186 -27.09 22.16 -15.70
CA GLY A 186 -26.15 23.04 -14.98
C GLY A 186 -26.27 23.07 -13.45
N GLU A 187 -27.17 22.31 -12.82
CA GLU A 187 -27.08 22.02 -11.38
C GLU A 187 -26.46 20.64 -11.18
N ALA A 188 -25.34 20.59 -10.48
CA ALA A 188 -24.73 19.32 -10.08
C ALA A 188 -25.71 18.61 -9.14
N PRO A 189 -26.13 17.36 -9.43
CA PRO A 189 -27.02 16.63 -8.53
C PRO A 189 -26.41 16.54 -7.13
N LEU A 190 -27.25 16.70 -6.10
CA LEU A 190 -26.84 16.49 -4.72
C LEU A 190 -26.26 15.09 -4.58
N ARG A 191 -25.06 14.99 -4.02
CA ARG A 191 -24.38 13.72 -3.80
C ARG A 191 -25.11 12.96 -2.70
N PRO A 192 -25.49 11.69 -2.92
CA PRO A 192 -26.03 10.87 -1.85
C PRO A 192 -24.99 10.75 -0.72
N VAL A 193 -25.40 11.13 0.49
CA VAL A 193 -24.60 10.96 1.70
C VAL A 193 -24.90 9.58 2.26
N LEU A 194 -23.94 8.67 2.18
CA LEU A 194 -24.08 7.33 2.75
C LEU A 194 -24.00 7.36 4.27
N TRP A 195 -23.09 8.19 4.79
CA TRP A 195 -22.88 8.35 6.22
C TRP A 195 -22.29 9.72 6.56
N ARG A 196 -22.70 10.23 7.72
CA ARG A 196 -22.12 11.40 8.37
C ARG A 196 -22.00 11.10 9.85
N GLY A 197 -20.80 11.25 10.40
CA GLY A 197 -20.57 11.01 11.81
C GLY A 197 -19.24 11.60 12.26
N THR A 198 -18.85 11.21 13.47
CA THR A 198 -17.60 11.65 14.08
C THR A 198 -16.68 10.47 14.35
N LEU A 199 -15.38 10.73 14.31
CA LEU A 199 -14.32 9.77 14.57
C LEU A 199 -13.31 10.37 15.56
N SER A 200 -12.76 9.56 16.45
CA SER A 200 -11.63 9.96 17.30
C SER A 200 -10.51 8.95 17.14
N ILE A 201 -9.28 9.44 17.08
CA ILE A 201 -8.07 8.61 17.12
C ILE A 201 -7.12 9.12 18.20
N GLU A 202 -6.48 8.20 18.90
CA GLU A 202 -5.49 8.52 19.94
C GLU A 202 -4.08 8.41 19.35
N VAL A 203 -3.27 9.47 19.51
CA VAL A 203 -1.90 9.53 18.99
C VAL A 203 -0.96 10.04 20.08
N GLU A 204 0.14 9.33 20.31
CA GLU A 204 1.25 9.78 21.15
C GLU A 204 2.40 10.30 20.30
N VAL A 205 2.65 11.60 20.36
CA VAL A 205 3.77 12.25 19.68
C VAL A 205 5.03 12.14 20.55
N VAL A 206 6.06 11.52 20.01
CA VAL A 206 7.32 11.18 20.67
C VAL A 206 8.51 11.89 20.02
N GLU A 207 9.64 11.95 20.72
CA GLU A 207 10.79 12.75 20.31
C GLU A 207 11.53 12.24 19.07
N SER A 208 11.43 10.94 18.77
CA SER A 208 12.23 10.34 17.71
C SER A 208 11.49 9.20 17.01
N LEU A 209 11.92 8.92 15.77
CA LEU A 209 11.40 7.82 14.98
C LEU A 209 11.57 6.47 15.68
N ALA A 210 12.69 6.25 16.38
CA ALA A 210 12.91 5.03 17.17
C ALA A 210 11.89 4.87 18.31
N GLY A 211 11.36 5.97 18.84
CA GLY A 211 10.28 5.95 19.82
C GLY A 211 8.90 5.67 19.20
N ALA A 212 8.72 5.95 17.90
CA ALA A 212 7.47 5.74 17.17
C ALA A 212 7.42 4.33 16.55
N ILE A 213 8.50 3.92 15.88
CA ILE A 213 8.68 2.65 15.17
C ILE A 213 10.03 2.07 15.62
N ALA A 214 10.00 1.09 16.52
CA ALA A 214 11.21 0.58 17.18
C ALA A 214 12.19 -0.09 16.19
N PRO A 215 13.49 0.22 16.23
CA PRO A 215 14.50 -0.50 15.44
C PRO A 215 14.69 -1.93 15.97
N VAL A 216 14.88 -2.87 15.06
CA VAL A 216 15.28 -4.26 15.33
C VAL A 216 16.41 -4.69 14.40
N ALA A 217 17.37 -5.43 14.94
CA ALA A 217 18.54 -5.97 14.24
C ALA A 217 19.07 -7.17 15.05
N ASP A 218 18.40 -8.31 14.90
CA ASP A 218 18.83 -9.58 15.47
C ASP A 218 19.00 -10.61 14.36
N ALA A 219 19.71 -11.70 14.66
CA ALA A 219 20.10 -12.70 13.67
C ALA A 219 18.89 -13.38 12.98
N ASP A 220 17.76 -13.51 13.67
CA ASP A 220 16.56 -14.17 13.13
C ASP A 220 15.83 -13.25 12.14
N VAL A 221 15.76 -11.95 12.45
CA VAL A 221 15.25 -10.91 11.54
C VAL A 221 16.17 -10.74 10.34
N ASP A 222 17.49 -10.69 10.56
CA ASP A 222 18.49 -10.58 9.50
C ASP A 222 18.39 -11.75 8.51
N GLY A 223 18.25 -12.99 9.03
CA GLY A 223 18.03 -14.17 8.21
C GLY A 223 16.74 -14.09 7.38
N ALA A 224 15.65 -13.60 7.95
CA ALA A 224 14.40 -13.45 7.21
C ALA A 224 14.43 -12.34 6.16
N VAL A 225 15.06 -11.20 6.45
CA VAL A 225 15.25 -10.11 5.48
C VAL A 225 16.09 -10.62 4.31
N ARG A 226 17.18 -11.35 4.59
CA ARG A 226 17.99 -12.02 3.56
C ARG A 226 17.14 -12.97 2.70
N SER A 227 16.33 -13.82 3.31
CA SER A 227 15.47 -14.78 2.59
C SER A 227 14.34 -14.12 1.79
N ALA A 228 13.90 -12.92 2.17
CA ALA A 228 12.88 -12.16 1.44
C ALA A 228 13.44 -11.44 0.20
N LEU A 229 14.76 -11.36 0.02
CA LEU A 229 15.37 -10.65 -1.09
C LEU A 229 15.65 -11.58 -2.26
N SER A 230 15.27 -11.16 -3.47
CA SER A 230 15.56 -11.87 -4.71
C SER A 230 16.03 -10.91 -5.81
N LEU A 231 16.82 -11.41 -6.75
CA LEU A 231 17.28 -10.68 -7.92
C LEU A 231 16.79 -11.35 -9.19
N GLU A 232 16.00 -10.61 -9.95
CA GLU A 232 15.47 -11.03 -11.24
C GLU A 232 16.08 -10.19 -12.37
N PHE A 233 16.18 -10.77 -13.56
CA PHE A 233 16.53 -10.04 -14.77
C PHE A 233 15.30 -9.94 -15.66
N LEU A 234 14.78 -8.71 -15.82
CA LEU A 234 13.58 -8.46 -16.58
C LEU A 234 13.87 -7.96 -17.98
N ASP A 235 13.20 -8.56 -18.97
CA ASP A 235 13.17 -8.11 -20.36
C ASP A 235 11.77 -7.59 -20.71
N ARG A 236 11.47 -6.35 -20.31
CA ARG A 236 10.18 -5.69 -20.56
C ARG A 236 10.19 -4.87 -21.86
N GLY A 237 10.76 -5.44 -22.94
CA GLY A 237 10.88 -4.76 -24.23
C GLY A 237 11.99 -3.71 -24.27
N TRP A 238 12.94 -3.79 -23.33
CA TRP A 238 14.15 -2.98 -23.38
C TRP A 238 15.16 -3.57 -24.36
N SER A 239 16.13 -2.78 -24.80
CA SER A 239 17.21 -3.29 -25.65
C SER A 239 18.07 -4.35 -24.96
N GLN A 240 18.07 -4.38 -23.62
CA GLN A 240 18.79 -5.35 -22.80
C GLN A 240 18.01 -5.59 -21.49
N PRO A 241 18.10 -6.80 -20.91
CA PRO A 241 17.52 -7.08 -19.59
C PRO A 241 18.07 -6.14 -18.51
N ARG A 242 17.27 -5.84 -17.50
CA ARG A 242 17.73 -5.05 -16.33
C ARG A 242 17.62 -5.88 -15.06
N ALA A 243 18.62 -5.75 -14.20
CA ALA A 243 18.62 -6.36 -12.88
C ALA A 243 17.64 -5.62 -11.97
N GLN A 244 16.65 -6.33 -11.44
CA GLN A 244 15.68 -5.83 -10.49
C GLN A 244 15.81 -6.64 -9.20
N LEU A 245 16.10 -5.95 -8.10
CA LEU A 245 16.05 -6.55 -6.77
C LEU A 245 14.63 -6.37 -6.23
N ARG A 246 14.04 -7.46 -5.74
CA ARG A 246 12.70 -7.52 -5.18
C ARG A 246 12.76 -7.96 -3.72
N VAL A 247 11.79 -7.50 -2.95
CA VAL A 247 11.50 -7.95 -1.59
C VAL A 247 10.17 -8.70 -1.65
N GLN A 248 10.23 -10.01 -1.45
CA GLN A 248 9.10 -10.95 -1.42
C GLN A 248 9.03 -11.59 -0.03
N PRO A 249 8.41 -10.90 0.92
CA PRO A 249 8.36 -11.34 2.31
C PRO A 249 7.32 -12.43 2.48
N ASP A 250 7.76 -13.62 2.86
CA ASP A 250 6.87 -14.70 3.28
C ASP A 250 6.68 -14.66 4.80
N SER A 251 5.63 -13.97 5.25
CA SER A 251 5.30 -13.88 6.68
C SER A 251 4.73 -15.18 7.28
N ILE A 252 4.44 -16.19 6.45
CA ILE A 252 4.04 -17.53 6.90
C ILE A 252 5.31 -18.32 7.25
N ALA A 253 6.30 -18.34 6.36
CA ALA A 253 7.59 -18.99 6.60
C ALA A 253 8.46 -18.21 7.60
N HIS A 254 8.36 -16.88 7.60
CA HIS A 254 9.11 -15.97 8.46
C HIS A 254 8.18 -15.04 9.25
N PRO A 255 7.55 -15.53 10.33
CA PRO A 255 6.62 -14.73 11.16
C PRO A 255 7.23 -13.43 11.71
N GLN A 256 8.56 -13.37 11.87
CA GLN A 256 9.31 -12.19 12.27
C GLN A 256 9.33 -11.07 11.22
N LEU A 257 8.82 -11.27 10.00
CA LEU A 257 8.58 -10.20 9.04
C LEU A 257 7.22 -9.53 9.27
N ARG A 258 6.31 -10.12 10.04
CA ARG A 258 5.01 -9.51 10.35
C ARG A 258 5.20 -8.19 11.08
N ASP A 259 4.49 -7.17 10.61
CA ASP A 259 4.53 -5.78 11.11
C ASP A 259 5.93 -5.12 11.09
N LEU A 260 6.88 -5.69 10.34
CA LEU A 260 8.22 -5.13 10.16
C LEU A 260 8.21 -4.20 8.95
N GLY A 261 8.52 -2.92 9.13
CA GLY A 261 8.80 -2.01 8.02
C GLY A 261 10.23 -2.19 7.51
N LEU A 262 10.40 -2.29 6.20
CA LEU A 262 11.70 -2.32 5.55
C LEU A 262 11.88 -1.01 4.80
N SER A 263 12.84 -0.20 5.21
CA SER A 263 13.37 0.89 4.38
C SER A 263 14.84 0.59 4.18
N LEU A 264 15.25 0.33 2.94
CA LEU A 264 16.50 -0.29 2.58
C LEU A 264 17.31 0.65 1.70
N GLU A 265 18.60 0.77 2.01
CA GLU A 265 19.62 1.28 1.11
C GLU A 265 20.41 0.10 0.54
N LEU A 266 20.56 0.07 -0.79
CA LEU A 266 21.11 -1.04 -1.54
C LEU A 266 22.34 -0.57 -2.33
N GLN A 267 23.52 -1.04 -1.95
CA GLN A 267 24.77 -0.69 -2.62
C GLN A 267 25.39 -1.93 -3.26
N VAL A 268 25.56 -1.90 -4.59
CA VAL A 268 26.30 -2.94 -5.31
C VAL A 268 27.79 -2.78 -5.00
N LEU A 269 28.43 -3.89 -4.63
CA LEU A 269 29.86 -3.98 -4.34
C LEU A 269 30.53 -4.90 -5.35
N ARG A 270 31.77 -4.56 -5.74
CA ARG A 270 32.68 -5.44 -6.48
C ARG A 270 33.91 -5.70 -5.64
N ARG A 271 34.09 -6.94 -5.18
CA ARG A 271 35.17 -7.33 -4.25
C ARG A 271 35.23 -6.40 -3.02
N GLY A 272 34.07 -6.08 -2.46
CA GLY A 272 33.92 -5.22 -1.28
C GLY A 272 33.95 -3.69 -1.55
N PHE A 273 34.17 -3.25 -2.80
CA PHE A 273 34.19 -1.83 -3.15
C PHE A 273 32.89 -1.39 -3.82
N PRO A 274 32.26 -0.28 -3.41
CA PRO A 274 31.06 0.26 -4.05
C PRO A 274 31.22 0.48 -5.56
N VAL A 275 30.19 0.13 -6.31
CA VAL A 275 30.06 0.40 -7.74
C VAL A 275 28.69 1.03 -8.00
N GLY A 276 28.69 2.25 -8.54
CA GLY A 276 27.47 3.03 -8.75
C GLY A 276 26.93 3.67 -7.47
N GLU A 277 25.85 4.44 -7.63
CA GLU A 277 25.14 5.06 -6.52
C GLU A 277 24.27 4.04 -5.76
N PRO A 278 24.03 4.23 -4.45
CA PRO A 278 23.07 3.43 -3.72
C PRO A 278 21.65 3.59 -4.27
N ALA A 279 20.93 2.49 -4.41
CA ALA A 279 19.50 2.47 -4.66
C ALA A 279 18.73 2.46 -3.33
N ARG A 280 17.48 2.95 -3.33
CA ARG A 280 16.62 2.99 -2.14
C ARG A 280 15.34 2.23 -2.39
N LEU A 281 14.83 1.57 -1.36
CA LEU A 281 13.62 0.75 -1.44
C LEU A 281 12.87 0.83 -0.11
N ALA A 282 11.55 1.00 -0.13
CA ALA A 282 10.74 0.96 1.10
C ALA A 282 9.54 0.01 0.91
N VAL A 283 9.36 -0.94 1.83
CA VAL A 283 8.34 -1.98 1.81
C VAL A 283 7.70 -2.06 3.19
N GLY A 284 6.38 -1.90 3.25
CA GLY A 284 5.66 -1.89 4.52
C GLY A 284 4.29 -2.53 4.49
N ASP A 285 3.85 -3.00 3.33
CA ASP A 285 2.65 -3.79 3.18
C ASP A 285 3.02 -5.10 2.49
N TYR A 286 2.68 -6.20 3.13
CA TYR A 286 2.97 -7.56 2.67
C TYR A 286 1.70 -8.29 2.21
N GLY A 287 0.61 -7.53 2.01
CA GLY A 287 -0.62 -8.00 1.40
C GLY A 287 -0.47 -8.28 -0.10
N MET A 288 -1.32 -9.17 -0.62
CA MET A 288 -1.22 -9.81 -1.95
C MET A 288 -1.30 -8.89 -3.18
N ASN A 289 -1.36 -7.56 -3.03
CA ASN A 289 -1.64 -6.63 -4.13
C ASN A 289 -0.61 -5.50 -4.31
N SER A 290 0.62 -5.64 -3.77
CA SER A 290 1.69 -4.63 -3.94
C SER A 290 2.42 -4.70 -5.29
N ASP A 291 1.74 -5.04 -6.39
CA ASP A 291 2.32 -5.16 -7.75
C ASP A 291 2.74 -3.81 -8.39
N TRP A 292 2.80 -2.75 -7.60
CA TRP A 292 3.18 -1.43 -8.05
C TRP A 292 4.60 -1.10 -7.62
N SER A 293 5.54 -1.15 -8.56
CA SER A 293 6.87 -0.56 -8.39
C SER A 293 6.81 0.94 -8.74
N PHE A 294 7.18 1.80 -7.80
CA PHE A 294 7.22 3.26 -8.01
C PHE A 294 8.52 3.86 -7.49
N ASP A 295 9.26 4.56 -8.37
CA ASP A 295 10.60 5.07 -8.07
C ASP A 295 10.75 6.59 -8.34
N ALA A 296 9.64 7.33 -8.44
CA ALA A 296 9.67 8.78 -8.74
C ALA A 296 8.96 9.68 -7.71
N PHE A 297 8.17 9.12 -6.78
CA PHE A 297 7.27 9.92 -5.93
C PHE A 297 7.37 9.60 -4.43
N GLY A 298 8.40 8.87 -3.98
CA GLY A 298 8.60 8.55 -2.57
C GLY A 298 7.51 7.65 -1.96
N VAL A 299 6.97 6.76 -2.79
CA VAL A 299 5.94 5.76 -2.43
C VAL A 299 6.63 4.41 -2.20
N PRO A 300 6.22 3.63 -1.19
CA PRO A 300 6.74 2.28 -0.99
C PRO A 300 6.54 1.41 -2.24
N GLY A 301 7.57 0.66 -2.61
CA GLY A 301 7.56 -0.30 -3.71
C GLY A 301 8.28 -1.57 -3.27
N ASP A 302 7.93 -2.72 -3.84
CA ASP A 302 8.53 -4.02 -3.48
C ASP A 302 9.86 -4.28 -4.22
N SER A 303 10.26 -3.41 -5.13
CA SER A 303 11.37 -3.66 -6.04
C SER A 303 12.06 -2.41 -6.58
N VAL A 304 13.34 -2.55 -6.93
CA VAL A 304 14.20 -1.47 -7.43
C VAL A 304 15.20 -1.98 -8.46
N PHE A 305 15.57 -1.15 -9.43
CA PHE A 305 16.59 -1.51 -10.43
C PHE A 305 18.00 -1.26 -9.91
N LEU A 306 18.88 -2.23 -10.13
CA LEU A 306 20.30 -2.10 -9.80
C LEU A 306 21.10 -1.77 -11.06
N GLU A 307 21.23 -0.48 -11.37
CA GLU A 307 21.88 -0.02 -12.62
C GLU A 307 23.35 -0.47 -12.76
N ALA A 308 24.05 -0.68 -11.65
CA ALA A 308 25.42 -1.16 -11.63
C ALA A 308 25.56 -2.65 -12.00
N VAL A 309 24.46 -3.41 -12.03
CA VAL A 309 24.45 -4.83 -12.37
C VAL A 309 24.19 -5.00 -13.87
N HIS A 310 25.26 -5.26 -14.62
CA HIS A 310 25.20 -5.38 -16.08
C HIS A 310 24.50 -6.69 -16.52
N PRO A 311 23.61 -6.66 -17.55
CA PRO A 311 22.90 -7.86 -18.03
C PRO A 311 23.79 -9.00 -18.52
N GLY A 312 25.02 -8.71 -18.95
CA GLY A 312 26.04 -9.73 -19.27
C GLY A 312 26.38 -10.68 -18.11
N LEU A 313 26.00 -10.33 -16.88
CA LEU A 313 26.11 -11.22 -15.72
C LEU A 313 25.17 -12.42 -15.83
N ILE A 314 24.08 -12.37 -16.61
CA ILE A 314 23.16 -13.52 -16.85
C ILE A 314 23.87 -14.73 -17.46
N THR A 315 25.03 -14.55 -18.10
CA THR A 315 25.78 -15.66 -18.71
C THR A 315 27.19 -15.84 -18.17
N ASN A 316 27.73 -14.87 -17.41
CA ASN A 316 29.10 -14.91 -16.90
C ASN A 316 29.14 -15.20 -15.40
N VAL A 317 29.28 -16.48 -15.03
CA VAL A 317 29.30 -16.94 -13.62
C VAL A 317 30.47 -16.36 -12.84
N ASP A 318 31.69 -16.40 -13.39
CA ASP A 318 32.89 -15.88 -12.72
C ASP A 318 32.78 -14.39 -12.36
N ALA A 319 32.05 -13.61 -13.17
CA ALA A 319 31.81 -12.20 -12.90
C ALA A 319 30.80 -11.98 -11.76
N ARG A 320 29.87 -12.92 -11.52
CA ARG A 320 28.88 -12.83 -10.42
C ARG A 320 29.53 -13.04 -9.07
N ASP A 321 30.49 -13.97 -8.98
CA ASP A 321 31.19 -14.29 -7.72
C ASP A 321 32.01 -13.12 -7.19
N LEU A 322 32.25 -12.10 -8.02
CA LEU A 322 32.94 -10.87 -7.64
C LEU A 322 32.01 -9.78 -7.13
N LEU A 323 30.69 -9.99 -7.19
CA LEU A 323 29.67 -9.00 -6.85
C LEU A 323 28.87 -9.43 -5.62
N SER A 324 28.59 -8.45 -4.77
CA SER A 324 27.67 -8.56 -3.65
C SER A 324 26.78 -7.32 -3.61
N VAL A 325 25.67 -7.41 -2.90
CA VAL A 325 24.82 -6.26 -2.56
C VAL A 325 24.92 -6.06 -1.05
N ARG A 326 25.33 -4.87 -0.63
CA ARG A 326 25.17 -4.42 0.75
C ARG A 326 23.78 -3.84 0.91
N VAL A 327 23.02 -4.41 1.82
CA VAL A 327 21.65 -4.03 2.17
C VAL A 327 21.70 -3.45 3.58
N ARG A 328 21.23 -2.22 3.75
CA ARG A 328 21.19 -1.55 5.05
C ARG A 328 19.80 -1.04 5.37
N GLY A 329 19.32 -1.33 6.58
CA GLY A 329 18.08 -0.76 7.10
C GLY A 329 18.23 0.73 7.41
N THR A 330 17.22 1.52 7.07
CA THR A 330 17.17 2.97 7.27
C THR A 330 15.87 3.40 7.94
N GLY A 331 15.86 4.63 8.47
CA GLY A 331 14.67 5.27 9.02
C GLY A 331 13.87 6.11 8.01
N GLU A 332 14.24 6.10 6.74
CA GLU A 332 13.65 6.99 5.74
C GLU A 332 12.27 6.48 5.32
N GLY A 333 11.24 7.33 5.41
CA GLY A 333 9.87 7.02 4.96
C GLY A 333 9.12 5.95 5.75
N LEU A 334 9.64 5.48 6.89
CA LEU A 334 8.99 4.43 7.70
C LEU A 334 7.61 4.82 8.24
N GLU A 335 7.37 6.11 8.49
CA GLU A 335 6.09 6.67 8.92
C GLU A 335 4.99 6.55 7.85
N ARG A 336 5.36 6.25 6.61
CA ARG A 336 4.44 5.97 5.51
C ARG A 336 4.19 4.48 5.32
N LEU A 337 4.85 3.64 6.13
CA LEU A 337 4.66 2.20 6.15
C LEU A 337 3.63 1.86 7.23
N TRP A 338 2.35 2.10 6.93
CA TRP A 338 1.27 2.16 7.93
C TRP A 338 1.05 0.90 8.79
N HIS A 339 1.55 -0.25 8.33
CA HIS A 339 1.49 -1.51 9.10
C HIS A 339 2.74 -1.77 9.95
N ALA A 340 3.80 -0.99 9.74
CA ALA A 340 5.05 -1.14 10.45
C ALA A 340 4.89 -0.72 11.92
N ARG A 341 5.19 -1.65 12.83
CA ARG A 341 5.27 -1.40 14.27
C ARG A 341 6.72 -1.32 14.75
N ARG A 342 7.61 -1.88 13.95
CA ARG A 342 9.06 -1.92 14.12
C ARG A 342 9.70 -1.87 12.75
N HIS A 343 10.99 -1.54 12.69
CA HIS A 343 11.72 -1.49 11.43
C HIS A 343 13.05 -2.20 11.52
N TRP A 344 13.48 -2.76 10.39
CA TRP A 344 14.80 -3.36 10.32
C TRP A 344 15.88 -2.27 10.23
N SER A 345 16.87 -2.38 11.10
CA SER A 345 18.00 -1.44 11.21
C SER A 345 19.37 -2.12 11.03
N GLY A 346 19.37 -3.38 10.60
CA GLY A 346 20.56 -4.18 10.39
C GLY A 346 21.31 -3.84 9.10
N GLU A 347 22.39 -4.57 8.85
CA GLU A 347 23.18 -4.50 7.63
C GLU A 347 23.61 -5.90 7.20
N LEU A 348 23.47 -6.20 5.91
CA LEU A 348 23.82 -7.48 5.31
C LEU A 348 24.68 -7.25 4.07
N GLU A 349 25.68 -8.08 3.87
CA GLU A 349 26.32 -8.24 2.56
C GLU A 349 25.93 -9.60 1.98
N ILE A 350 25.28 -9.58 0.83
CA ILE A 350 24.71 -10.77 0.19
C ILE A 350 25.39 -10.95 -1.18
N PRO A 351 26.08 -12.06 -1.43
CA PRO A 351 26.61 -12.38 -2.76
C PRO A 351 25.50 -12.35 -3.82
N LEU A 352 25.80 -11.79 -5.00
CA LEU A 352 24.79 -11.67 -6.05
C LEU A 352 24.23 -13.03 -6.49
N VAL A 353 25.06 -14.07 -6.42
CA VAL A 353 24.67 -15.46 -6.73
C VAL A 353 23.59 -16.00 -5.80
N GLU A 354 23.61 -15.62 -4.51
CA GLU A 354 22.61 -16.04 -3.52
C GLU A 354 21.24 -15.42 -3.84
N LEU A 355 21.22 -14.14 -4.26
CA LEU A 355 20.00 -13.44 -4.65
C LEU A 355 19.39 -13.95 -5.96
N MET A 356 20.20 -14.55 -6.84
CA MET A 356 19.76 -15.07 -8.15
C MET A 356 19.14 -16.46 -8.07
N GLU A 357 19.31 -17.18 -6.96
CA GLU A 357 18.60 -18.44 -6.75
C GLU A 357 17.09 -18.15 -6.67
N PRO A 358 16.23 -19.00 -7.24
CA PRO A 358 14.80 -18.78 -7.16
C PRO A 358 14.41 -18.69 -5.69
N GLY A 359 13.95 -17.50 -5.27
CA GLY A 359 13.33 -17.31 -3.96
C GLY A 359 12.19 -18.30 -3.74
N PRO A 360 11.68 -18.44 -2.50
CA PRO A 360 10.55 -19.33 -2.22
C PRO A 360 9.44 -19.11 -3.26
N LYS A 361 9.03 -20.21 -3.89
CA LYS A 361 8.01 -20.24 -4.95
C LYS A 361 6.62 -19.86 -4.44
#